data_AF-A0A0J1BS75-F1
#
_entry.id   AF-A0A0J1BS75-F1
#
_cell.length_a   1.000
_cell.length_b   1.000
_cell.length_c   1.000
_cell.angle_alpha   90.00
_cell.angle_beta   90.00
_cell.angle_gamma   90.00
#
_symmetry.space_group_name_H-M   'P 1'
#
loop_
_entity.id
_entity.type
_entity.pdbx_description
1 polymer ?
#
loop_
_entity_poly.entity_id
_entity_poly.type
_entity_poly.pdbx_seq_one_letter_code
_entity_poly.pdbx_strand_id
1 'polypeptide(L)'
;MKTYLVLIVLLVSSSIFSQNASKASFQKNKYDLAISYYKKAELSKALDEFSIACKIYPENEVGKEAMKKITVLKSMLRKDLLARIIGTWRFDGNKPTWAVKTVEDENRTVTELLEINEKSILFNELDKKTKLKKYVKSEDLVFYENEADDSLFSAIILSDGTIWICSINEEETTLKLINIARKDNNAVEKISLNNLERYYTKVI
;
A
#
# COMPACT_ATOMS: atom_id res chain seq x y z
N MET A 1 32.16 -0.93 -46.83
CA MET A 1 31.44 -1.44 -45.64
C MET A 1 31.84 -0.75 -44.32
N LYS A 2 33.13 -0.43 -44.07
CA LYS A 2 33.56 0.26 -42.83
C LYS A 2 32.91 1.63 -42.59
N THR A 3 32.70 2.45 -43.63
CA THR A 3 32.10 3.80 -43.53
C THR A 3 30.61 3.78 -43.17
N TYR A 4 29.85 2.80 -43.67
CA TYR A 4 28.43 2.62 -43.30
C TYR A 4 28.27 2.18 -41.85
N LEU A 5 29.21 1.39 -41.34
CA LEU A 5 29.25 0.96 -39.93
C LEU A 5 29.43 2.16 -38.98
N VAL A 6 30.30 3.12 -39.34
CA VAL A 6 30.48 4.36 -38.57
C VAL A 6 29.20 5.20 -38.57
N LEU A 7 28.53 5.33 -39.72
CA LEU A 7 27.25 6.04 -39.83
C LEU A 7 26.14 5.41 -38.99
N ILE A 8 26.05 4.07 -38.99
CA ILE A 8 25.09 3.33 -38.16
C ILE A 8 25.39 3.55 -36.67
N VAL A 9 26.65 3.47 -36.25
CA VAL A 9 27.04 3.73 -34.84
C VAL A 9 26.71 5.17 -34.41
N LEU A 10 26.86 6.14 -35.30
CA LEU A 10 26.60 7.56 -35.02
C LEU A 10 25.09 7.88 -34.96
N LEU A 11 24.28 7.23 -35.81
CA LEU A 11 22.82 7.31 -35.75
C LEU A 11 22.26 6.62 -34.50
N VAL A 12 22.80 5.46 -34.13
CA VAL A 12 22.38 4.74 -32.93
C VAL A 12 22.75 5.54 -31.67
N SER A 13 23.94 6.10 -31.57
CA SER A 13 24.34 6.89 -30.39
C SER A 13 23.51 8.15 -30.20
N SER A 14 23.24 8.92 -31.28
CA SER A 14 22.40 10.12 -31.22
C SER A 14 20.96 9.84 -30.77
N SER A 15 20.38 8.71 -31.19
CA SER A 15 19.04 8.29 -30.76
C SER A 15 18.96 7.95 -29.26
N ILE A 16 20.04 7.40 -28.69
CA ILE A 16 20.14 7.06 -27.26
C ILE A 16 20.24 8.34 -26.41
N PHE A 17 21.03 9.33 -26.85
CA PHE A 17 21.17 10.61 -26.14
C PHE A 17 19.86 11.42 -26.08
N SER A 18 19.11 11.47 -27.18
CA SER A 18 17.83 12.20 -27.22
C SER A 18 16.76 11.57 -26.32
N GLN A 19 16.65 10.23 -26.32
CA GLN A 19 15.71 9.52 -25.45
C GLN A 19 16.05 9.69 -23.97
N ASN A 20 17.34 9.67 -23.61
CA ASN A 20 17.79 9.86 -22.24
C ASN A 20 17.55 11.30 -21.74
N ALA A 21 17.70 12.31 -22.61
CA ALA A 21 17.41 13.70 -22.26
C ALA A 21 15.92 13.93 -21.96
N SER A 22 15.02 13.34 -22.77
CA SER A 22 13.57 13.42 -22.54
C SER A 22 13.16 12.74 -21.23
N LYS A 23 13.68 11.53 -20.95
CA LYS A 23 13.45 10.81 -19.70
C LYS A 23 13.93 11.61 -18.48
N ALA A 24 15.14 12.18 -18.55
CA ALA A 24 15.69 12.97 -17.45
C ALA A 24 14.86 14.24 -17.18
N SER A 25 14.38 14.92 -18.21
CA SER A 25 13.50 16.09 -18.04
C SER A 25 12.16 15.71 -17.40
N PHE A 26 11.53 14.62 -17.86
CA PHE A 26 10.26 14.16 -17.30
C PHE A 26 10.40 13.70 -15.85
N GLN A 27 11.48 12.96 -15.55
CA GLN A 27 11.83 12.56 -14.19
C GLN A 27 12.01 13.77 -13.28
N LYS A 28 12.75 14.80 -13.72
CA LYS A 28 12.96 16.01 -12.94
C LYS A 28 11.64 16.71 -12.63
N ASN A 29 10.74 16.83 -13.60
CA ASN A 29 9.41 17.41 -13.37
C ASN A 29 8.61 16.64 -12.30
N LYS A 30 8.68 15.31 -12.33
CA LYS A 30 8.04 14.44 -11.34
C LYS A 30 8.66 14.60 -9.95
N TYR A 31 9.98 14.68 -9.89
CA TYR A 31 10.71 14.95 -8.67
C TYR A 31 10.38 16.32 -8.05
N ASP A 32 10.35 17.36 -8.87
CA ASP A 32 10.02 18.73 -8.42
C ASP A 32 8.55 18.82 -7.95
N LEU A 33 7.64 18.11 -8.60
CA LEU A 33 6.25 17.99 -8.16
C LEU A 33 6.14 17.26 -6.81
N ALA A 34 6.90 16.17 -6.63
CA ALA A 34 6.96 15.45 -5.35
C ALA A 34 7.46 16.36 -4.21
N ILE A 35 8.47 17.20 -4.47
CA ILE A 35 8.94 18.21 -3.50
C ILE A 35 7.82 19.21 -3.17
N SER A 36 7.05 19.65 -4.17
CA SER A 36 5.93 20.57 -3.96
C SER A 36 4.87 19.96 -3.02
N TYR A 37 4.48 18.70 -3.25
CA TYR A 37 3.56 17.99 -2.35
C TYR A 37 4.15 17.80 -0.96
N TYR A 38 5.43 17.45 -0.86
CA TYR A 38 6.14 17.31 0.43
C TYR A 38 6.09 18.61 1.25
N LYS A 39 6.36 19.77 0.61
CA LYS A 39 6.30 21.09 1.25
C LYS A 39 4.89 21.46 1.73
N LYS A 40 3.86 20.93 1.10
CA LYS A 40 2.44 21.11 1.48
C LYS A 40 1.97 20.08 2.51
N ALA A 41 2.85 19.22 3.02
CA ALA A 41 2.53 18.09 3.89
C ALA A 41 1.57 17.05 3.27
N GLU A 42 1.45 17.02 1.93
CA GLU A 42 0.68 16.02 1.20
C GLU A 42 1.54 14.76 0.95
N LEU A 43 1.90 14.07 2.04
CA LEU A 43 2.96 13.05 2.05
C LEU A 43 2.65 11.82 1.17
N SER A 44 1.40 11.38 1.08
CA SER A 44 0.99 10.27 0.21
C SER A 44 1.21 10.61 -1.27
N LYS A 45 0.80 11.81 -1.70
CA LYS A 45 1.02 12.28 -3.08
C LYS A 45 2.50 12.50 -3.37
N ALA A 46 3.25 13.00 -2.40
CA ALA A 46 4.70 13.12 -2.54
C ALA A 46 5.36 11.74 -2.76
N LEU A 47 4.94 10.72 -1.99
CA LEU A 47 5.42 9.35 -2.14
C LEU A 47 5.13 8.79 -3.55
N ASP A 48 3.92 8.99 -4.06
CA ASP A 48 3.53 8.55 -5.41
C ASP A 48 4.41 9.20 -6.49
N GLU A 49 4.61 10.52 -6.43
CA GLU A 49 5.41 11.24 -7.43
C GLU A 49 6.92 10.92 -7.32
N PHE A 50 7.45 10.71 -6.11
CA PHE A 50 8.83 10.20 -5.94
C PHE A 50 8.97 8.77 -6.48
N SER A 51 7.98 7.89 -6.28
CA SER A 51 7.95 6.54 -6.84
C SER A 51 8.03 6.58 -8.36
N ILE A 52 7.24 7.44 -9.00
CA ILE A 52 7.28 7.65 -10.46
C ILE A 52 8.65 8.17 -10.90
N ALA A 53 9.20 9.18 -10.22
CA ALA A 53 10.52 9.73 -10.53
C ALA A 53 11.64 8.67 -10.42
N CYS A 54 11.58 7.81 -9.40
CA CYS A 54 12.53 6.70 -9.23
C CYS A 54 12.46 5.72 -10.41
N LYS A 55 11.24 5.31 -10.82
CA LYS A 55 10.99 4.32 -11.88
C LYS A 55 11.44 4.75 -13.27
N ILE A 56 11.44 6.05 -13.57
CA ILE A 56 11.79 6.56 -14.91
C ILE A 56 13.27 6.33 -15.23
N TYR A 57 14.15 6.67 -14.29
CA TYR A 57 15.60 6.52 -14.45
C TYR A 57 16.27 6.30 -13.08
N PRO A 58 16.22 5.09 -12.52
CA PRO A 58 16.64 4.83 -11.14
C PRO A 58 18.15 5.02 -10.90
N GLU A 59 18.97 4.80 -11.93
CA GLU A 59 20.43 4.79 -11.83
C GLU A 59 21.06 6.19 -11.73
N ASN A 60 20.33 7.24 -12.12
CA ASN A 60 20.85 8.60 -12.06
C ASN A 60 20.68 9.21 -10.66
N GLU A 61 21.31 10.37 -10.42
CA GLU A 61 21.30 11.01 -9.10
C GLU A 61 19.90 11.35 -8.61
N VAL A 62 19.00 11.78 -9.49
CA VAL A 62 17.60 12.09 -9.14
C VAL A 62 16.85 10.82 -8.72
N GLY A 63 17.04 9.71 -9.43
CA GLY A 63 16.44 8.41 -9.10
C GLY A 63 16.92 7.89 -7.75
N LYS A 64 18.23 7.95 -7.50
CA LYS A 64 18.82 7.58 -6.20
C LYS A 64 18.33 8.47 -5.06
N GLU A 65 18.20 9.77 -5.29
CA GLU A 65 17.67 10.69 -4.28
C GLU A 65 16.18 10.41 -4.02
N ALA A 66 15.38 10.22 -5.07
CA ALA A 66 13.97 9.86 -4.97
C ALA A 66 13.79 8.57 -4.15
N MET A 67 14.61 7.54 -4.39
CA MET A 67 14.58 6.30 -3.61
C MET A 67 14.80 6.53 -2.12
N LYS A 68 15.77 7.39 -1.74
CA LYS A 68 15.97 7.76 -0.33
C LYS A 68 14.75 8.45 0.25
N LYS A 69 14.10 9.35 -0.51
CA LYS A 69 12.88 10.06 -0.08
C LYS A 69 11.71 9.09 0.10
N ILE A 70 11.54 8.11 -0.80
CA ILE A 70 10.52 7.06 -0.72
C ILE A 70 10.63 6.30 0.60
N THR A 71 11.83 5.81 0.95
CA THR A 71 12.05 5.05 2.19
C THR A 71 11.66 5.84 3.42
N VAL A 72 12.06 7.12 3.48
CA VAL A 72 11.73 8.01 4.60
C VAL A 72 10.21 8.26 4.68
N LEU A 73 9.57 8.56 3.55
CA LEU A 73 8.14 8.81 3.48
C LEU A 73 7.31 7.58 3.85
N LYS A 74 7.68 6.39 3.36
CA LYS A 74 7.05 5.12 3.76
C LYS A 74 7.10 4.95 5.27
N SER A 75 8.26 5.17 5.88
CA SER A 75 8.40 5.05 7.33
C SER A 75 7.51 6.04 8.10
N MET A 76 7.41 7.29 7.64
CA MET A 76 6.56 8.31 8.26
C MET A 76 5.08 7.95 8.13
N LEU A 77 4.63 7.60 6.92
CA LEU A 77 3.25 7.23 6.63
C LEU A 77 2.82 5.95 7.34
N ARG A 78 3.70 4.95 7.46
CA ARG A 78 3.45 3.73 8.24
C ARG A 78 3.30 4.02 9.72
N LYS A 79 4.13 4.92 10.27
CA LYS A 79 4.03 5.34 11.68
C LYS A 79 2.71 6.08 11.95
N ASP A 80 2.33 6.99 11.06
CA ASP A 80 1.04 7.69 11.14
C ASP A 80 -0.13 6.70 11.05
N LEU A 81 -0.12 5.81 10.06
CA LEU A 81 -1.14 4.78 9.90
C LEU A 81 -1.26 3.91 11.16
N LEU A 82 -0.14 3.41 11.70
CA LEU A 82 -0.14 2.59 12.92
C LEU A 82 -0.77 3.31 14.10
N ALA A 83 -0.42 4.59 14.33
CA ALA A 83 -1.00 5.37 15.41
C ALA A 83 -2.53 5.48 15.33
N ARG A 84 -3.08 5.45 14.11
CA ARG A 84 -4.51 5.60 13.85
C ARG A 84 -5.27 4.27 13.89
N ILE A 85 -4.62 3.17 13.46
CA ILE A 85 -5.25 1.83 13.41
C ILE A 85 -5.13 1.03 14.70
N ILE A 86 -4.25 1.40 15.64
CA ILE A 86 -4.16 0.71 16.94
C ILE A 86 -5.49 0.81 17.67
N GLY A 87 -5.96 -0.33 18.18
CA GLY A 87 -7.22 -0.44 18.92
C GLY A 87 -8.04 -1.66 18.51
N THR A 88 -9.28 -1.70 19.01
CA THR A 88 -10.22 -2.78 18.77
C THR A 88 -11.22 -2.41 17.70
N TRP A 89 -11.43 -3.31 16.76
CA TRP A 89 -12.25 -3.10 15.58
C TRP A 89 -13.27 -4.22 15.47
N ARG A 90 -14.52 -3.88 15.18
CA ARG A 90 -15.61 -4.83 14.94
C ARG A 90 -15.78 -5.04 13.46
N PHE A 91 -15.79 -6.29 13.02
CA PHE A 91 -16.07 -6.63 11.62
C PHE A 91 -17.55 -6.35 11.29
N ASP A 92 -17.79 -5.53 10.27
CA ASP A 92 -19.12 -5.19 9.79
C ASP A 92 -19.46 -5.83 8.43
N GLY A 93 -18.52 -6.59 7.86
CA GLY A 93 -18.75 -7.39 6.64
C GLY A 93 -17.87 -7.00 5.46
N ASN A 94 -18.29 -7.43 4.27
CA ASN A 94 -17.61 -7.18 3.00
C ASN A 94 -18.19 -6.00 2.21
N LYS A 95 -19.09 -5.24 2.82
CA LYS A 95 -19.73 -4.06 2.23
C LYS A 95 -19.60 -2.86 3.17
N PRO A 96 -19.64 -1.63 2.65
CA PRO A 96 -19.69 -0.42 3.46
C PRO A 96 -20.84 -0.45 4.47
N THR A 97 -20.68 0.25 5.59
CA THR A 97 -21.68 0.32 6.67
C THR A 97 -23.02 0.93 6.25
N TRP A 98 -23.05 1.76 5.20
CA TRP A 98 -24.27 2.33 4.62
C TRP A 98 -25.01 1.38 3.67
N ALA A 99 -24.40 0.25 3.28
CA ALA A 99 -25.05 -0.74 2.42
C ALA A 99 -26.11 -1.53 3.21
N VAL A 100 -27.18 -1.94 2.53
CA VAL A 100 -28.25 -2.75 3.15
C VAL A 100 -27.65 -4.05 3.69
N LYS A 101 -27.75 -4.23 5.01
CA LYS A 101 -27.34 -5.47 5.69
C LYS A 101 -28.26 -6.61 5.25
N THR A 102 -27.67 -7.77 5.01
CA THR A 102 -28.44 -8.95 4.63
C THR A 102 -28.98 -9.64 5.87
N VAL A 103 -30.03 -10.46 5.71
CA VAL A 103 -30.62 -11.26 6.80
C VAL A 103 -29.56 -12.18 7.46
N GLU A 104 -28.53 -12.59 6.71
CA GLU A 104 -27.39 -13.36 7.23
C GLU A 104 -26.53 -12.55 8.23
N ASP A 105 -26.35 -11.24 8.00
CA ASP A 105 -25.58 -10.38 8.91
C ASP A 105 -26.28 -10.16 10.25
N GLU A 106 -27.61 -10.12 10.24
CA GLU A 106 -28.45 -9.99 11.43
C GLU A 106 -28.47 -11.29 12.26
N ASN A 107 -28.48 -12.44 11.59
CA ASN A 107 -28.55 -13.76 12.21
C ASN A 107 -27.21 -14.29 12.77
N ARG A 108 -26.08 -13.60 12.54
CA ARG A 108 -24.80 -14.00 13.15
C ARG A 108 -24.90 -13.99 14.66
N THR A 109 -24.63 -15.14 15.29
CA THR A 109 -24.60 -15.29 16.75
C THR A 109 -23.32 -14.75 17.38
N VAL A 110 -22.29 -14.59 16.57
CA VAL A 110 -20.95 -14.15 16.97
C VAL A 110 -20.59 -12.88 16.23
N THR A 111 -19.91 -11.98 16.92
CA THR A 111 -19.31 -10.76 16.38
C THR A 111 -17.80 -10.95 16.30
N GLU A 112 -17.23 -10.86 15.11
CA GLU A 112 -15.78 -10.91 14.92
C GLU A 112 -15.14 -9.58 15.33
N LEU A 113 -14.06 -9.65 16.11
CA LEU A 113 -13.28 -8.54 16.61
C LEU A 113 -11.83 -8.68 16.15
N LEU A 114 -11.24 -7.56 15.76
CA LEU A 114 -9.86 -7.43 15.34
C LEU A 114 -9.17 -6.46 16.29
N GLU A 115 -8.17 -6.91 17.04
CA GLU A 115 -7.38 -6.08 17.94
C GLU A 115 -6.00 -5.87 17.33
N ILE A 116 -5.70 -4.61 16.98
CA ILE A 116 -4.43 -4.24 16.35
C ILE A 116 -3.54 -3.59 17.40
N ASN A 117 -2.40 -4.23 17.65
CA ASN A 117 -1.31 -3.70 18.47
C ASN A 117 -0.14 -3.26 17.57
N GLU A 118 0.90 -2.68 18.17
CA GLU A 118 2.08 -2.20 17.43
C GLU A 118 2.78 -3.28 16.59
N LYS A 119 2.68 -4.55 17.00
CA LYS A 119 3.43 -5.67 16.40
C LYS A 119 2.56 -6.83 15.93
N SER A 120 1.30 -6.89 16.34
CA SER A 120 0.46 -8.06 16.14
C SER A 120 -1.00 -7.70 15.93
N ILE A 121 -1.71 -8.57 15.24
CA ILE A 121 -3.12 -8.50 14.95
C ILE A 121 -3.78 -9.72 15.59
N LEU A 122 -4.65 -9.51 16.58
CA LEU A 122 -5.40 -10.57 17.25
C LEU A 122 -6.82 -10.64 16.70
N PHE A 123 -7.24 -11.85 16.36
CA PHE A 123 -8.59 -12.15 15.88
C PHE A 123 -9.34 -12.82 17.02
N ASN A 124 -10.46 -12.22 17.41
CA ASN A 124 -11.32 -12.69 18.48
C ASN A 124 -12.76 -12.79 17.99
N GLU A 125 -13.54 -13.64 18.66
CA GLU A 125 -14.95 -13.83 18.45
C GLU A 125 -15.69 -13.50 19.74
N LEU A 126 -16.72 -12.66 19.67
CA LEU A 126 -17.57 -12.33 20.81
C LEU A 126 -18.96 -12.90 20.59
N ASP A 127 -19.39 -13.82 21.45
CA ASP A 127 -20.76 -14.32 21.45
C ASP A 127 -21.73 -13.19 21.85
N LYS A 128 -22.73 -12.92 21.02
CA LYS A 128 -23.70 -11.84 21.27
C LYS A 128 -24.53 -12.07 22.54
N LYS A 129 -24.83 -13.33 22.88
CA LYS A 129 -25.69 -13.74 24.01
C LYS A 129 -24.89 -13.86 25.30
N THR A 130 -23.78 -14.58 25.27
CA THR A 130 -23.00 -14.85 26.50
C THR A 130 -21.96 -13.78 26.79
N LYS A 131 -21.66 -12.90 25.83
CA LYS A 131 -20.59 -11.89 25.89
C LYS A 131 -19.21 -12.50 26.17
N LEU A 132 -19.06 -13.82 25.98
CA LEU A 132 -17.79 -14.50 26.11
C LEU A 132 -16.92 -14.19 24.89
N LYS A 133 -15.73 -13.68 25.17
CA LYS A 133 -14.68 -13.44 24.18
C LYS A 133 -13.87 -14.72 24.00
N LYS A 134 -13.88 -15.25 22.79
CA LYS A 134 -13.09 -16.41 22.37
C LYS A 134 -11.95 -15.93 21.48
N TYR A 135 -10.73 -16.29 21.85
CA TYR A 135 -9.56 -16.06 21.00
C TYR A 135 -9.56 -17.04 19.82
N VAL A 136 -9.31 -16.53 18.61
CA VAL A 136 -9.27 -17.35 17.39
C VAL A 136 -7.82 -17.56 16.94
N LYS A 137 -7.10 -16.48 16.65
CA LYS A 137 -5.72 -16.52 16.19
C LYS A 137 -5.02 -15.17 16.40
N SER A 138 -3.70 -15.18 16.28
CA SER A 138 -2.85 -13.98 16.25
C SER A 138 -1.95 -14.07 15.04
N GLU A 139 -1.71 -12.93 14.42
CA GLU A 139 -0.79 -12.77 13.30
C GLU A 139 0.16 -11.61 13.57
N ASP A 140 1.37 -11.69 13.03
CA ASP A 140 2.32 -10.58 13.10
C ASP A 140 1.89 -9.46 12.16
N LEU A 141 2.04 -8.21 12.60
CA LEU A 141 1.81 -7.05 11.76
C LEU A 141 3.06 -6.79 10.93
N VAL A 142 3.04 -7.27 9.69
CA VAL A 142 4.16 -7.12 8.75
C VAL A 142 3.72 -6.30 7.54
N PHE A 143 4.38 -5.16 7.31
CA PHE A 143 4.18 -4.39 6.10
C PHE A 143 4.77 -5.14 4.90
N TYR A 144 4.01 -5.16 3.82
CA TYR A 144 4.46 -5.70 2.56
C TYR A 144 5.49 -4.76 1.91
N GLU A 145 6.65 -5.30 1.55
CA GLU A 145 7.71 -4.61 0.84
C GLU A 145 8.10 -5.47 -0.36
N ASN A 146 7.74 -5.05 -1.57
CA ASN A 146 8.09 -5.78 -2.80
C ASN A 146 9.25 -5.11 -3.52
N GLU A 147 9.07 -3.83 -3.84
CA GLU A 147 10.04 -3.04 -4.57
C GLU A 147 10.31 -1.76 -3.78
N ALA A 148 11.60 -1.43 -3.63
CA ALA A 148 12.02 -0.25 -2.88
C ALA A 148 11.45 1.06 -3.46
N ASP A 149 11.06 1.04 -4.74
CA ASP A 149 10.54 2.19 -5.46
C ASP A 149 9.00 2.22 -5.56
N ASP A 150 8.26 1.28 -4.95
CA ASP A 150 6.80 1.34 -4.93
C ASP A 150 6.27 2.42 -3.94
N SER A 151 5.01 2.81 -4.11
CA SER A 151 4.34 3.75 -3.20
C SER A 151 3.42 3.06 -2.19
N LEU A 152 3.44 1.73 -2.11
CA LEU A 152 2.55 0.95 -1.25
C LEU A 152 3.06 0.99 0.20
N PHE A 153 2.64 2.01 0.94
CA PHE A 153 3.02 2.15 2.35
C PHE A 153 2.07 1.40 3.31
N SER A 154 0.79 1.28 2.97
CA SER A 154 -0.26 0.72 3.85
C SER A 154 -0.63 -0.74 3.55
N ALA A 155 0.14 -1.40 2.68
CA ALA A 155 -0.05 -2.81 2.38
C ALA A 155 0.55 -3.67 3.50
N ILE A 156 -0.23 -4.60 4.04
CA ILE A 156 0.21 -5.61 5.01
C ILE A 156 0.15 -7.00 4.37
N ILE A 157 1.06 -7.88 4.76
CA ILE A 157 1.05 -9.28 4.35
C ILE A 157 0.73 -10.17 5.56
N LEU A 158 -0.25 -11.05 5.39
CA LEU A 158 -0.65 -12.01 6.41
C LEU A 158 0.13 -13.33 6.25
N SER A 159 0.07 -14.16 7.29
CA SER A 159 0.77 -15.46 7.35
C SER A 159 0.33 -16.44 6.25
N ASP A 160 -0.88 -16.28 5.73
CA ASP A 160 -1.44 -17.03 4.61
C ASP A 160 -0.96 -16.54 3.24
N GLY A 161 -0.07 -15.53 3.21
CA GLY A 161 0.46 -14.93 1.99
C GLY A 161 -0.45 -13.89 1.34
N THR A 162 -1.62 -13.60 1.92
CA THR A 162 -2.53 -12.58 1.37
C THR A 162 -2.03 -11.17 1.69
N ILE A 163 -2.13 -10.28 0.70
CA ILE A 163 -1.67 -8.89 0.80
C ILE A 163 -2.88 -7.96 0.79
N TRP A 164 -3.00 -7.12 1.80
CA TRP A 164 -4.14 -6.24 2.04
C TRP A 164 -3.69 -4.79 2.13
N ILE A 165 -4.32 -3.90 1.35
CA ILE A 165 -4.19 -2.46 1.56
C ILE A 165 -5.13 -2.06 2.69
N CYS A 166 -4.57 -1.39 3.70
CA CYS A 166 -5.33 -0.80 4.79
C CYS A 166 -5.60 0.68 4.51
N SER A 167 -6.82 1.12 4.77
CA SER A 167 -7.22 2.53 4.72
C SER A 167 -8.19 2.84 5.86
N ILE A 168 -8.01 4.00 6.49
CA ILE A 168 -8.84 4.47 7.58
C ILE A 168 -9.44 5.82 7.18
N ASN A 169 -10.72 6.04 7.50
CA ASN A 169 -11.37 7.32 7.22
C ASN A 169 -10.81 8.44 8.12
N GLU A 170 -11.11 9.69 7.77
CA GLU A 170 -10.62 10.88 8.51
C GLU A 170 -11.10 10.90 9.97
N GLU A 171 -12.32 10.40 10.22
CA GLU A 171 -12.92 10.32 11.56
C GLU A 171 -12.37 9.17 12.41
N GLU A 172 -11.51 8.30 11.84
CA GLU A 172 -10.95 7.12 12.49
C GLU A 172 -11.98 6.10 13.03
N THR A 173 -13.19 6.15 12.49
CA THR A 173 -14.29 5.27 12.87
C THR A 173 -14.35 4.01 12.04
N THR A 174 -13.86 4.05 10.80
CA THR A 174 -13.99 2.96 9.82
C THR A 174 -12.63 2.57 9.24
N LEU A 175 -12.28 1.30 9.39
CA LEU A 175 -11.11 0.67 8.78
C LEU A 175 -11.58 -0.21 7.60
N LYS A 176 -11.06 0.10 6.41
CA LYS A 176 -11.29 -0.66 5.18
C LYS A 176 -10.02 -1.39 4.78
N LEU A 177 -10.14 -2.69 4.52
CA LEU A 177 -9.09 -3.50 3.93
C LEU A 177 -9.52 -4.00 2.55
N ILE A 178 -8.59 -3.95 1.60
CA ILE A 178 -8.80 -4.47 0.24
C ILE A 178 -7.69 -5.47 -0.06
N ASN A 179 -8.06 -6.70 -0.40
CA ASN A 179 -7.11 -7.72 -0.81
C ASN A 179 -6.64 -7.43 -2.23
N ILE A 180 -5.34 -7.15 -2.40
CA ILE A 180 -4.77 -6.72 -3.68
C ILE A 180 -3.91 -7.77 -4.35
N ALA A 181 -3.40 -8.75 -3.59
CA ALA A 181 -2.54 -9.78 -4.11
C ALA A 181 -2.45 -10.98 -3.15
N ARG A 182 -1.92 -12.10 -3.66
CA ARG A 182 -1.47 -13.25 -2.87
C ARG A 182 -0.03 -13.59 -3.24
N LYS A 183 0.77 -13.94 -2.25
CA LYS A 183 2.16 -14.38 -2.42
C LYS A 183 2.24 -15.91 -2.28
N ASP A 184 2.59 -16.59 -3.36
CA ASP A 184 2.80 -18.04 -3.41
C ASP A 184 4.24 -18.36 -3.82
N ASN A 185 5.00 -19.12 -3.01
CA ASN A 185 6.31 -19.70 -3.36
C ASN A 185 7.23 -18.79 -4.21
N ASN A 186 7.37 -17.50 -3.82
CA ASN A 186 8.14 -16.41 -4.44
C ASN A 186 7.50 -15.62 -5.59
N ALA A 187 6.31 -15.97 -6.06
CA ALA A 187 5.54 -15.15 -7.00
C ALA A 187 4.43 -14.38 -6.28
N VAL A 188 4.15 -13.16 -6.77
CA VAL A 188 3.06 -12.32 -6.26
C VAL A 188 1.99 -12.25 -7.34
N GLU A 189 0.86 -12.89 -7.09
CA GLU A 189 -0.31 -12.85 -7.95
C GLU A 189 -1.16 -11.63 -7.59
N LYS A 190 -1.22 -10.65 -8.50
CA LYS A 190 -2.03 -9.44 -8.31
C LYS A 190 -3.49 -9.72 -8.65
N ILE A 191 -4.39 -9.25 -7.79
CA ILE A 191 -5.83 -9.34 -7.98
C ILE A 191 -6.30 -8.01 -8.57
N SER A 192 -6.63 -8.03 -9.86
CA SER A 192 -7.06 -6.83 -10.59
C SER A 192 -8.58 -6.63 -10.62
N LEU A 193 -9.35 -7.69 -10.36
CA LEU A 193 -10.81 -7.68 -10.43
C LEU A 193 -11.38 -8.46 -9.24
N ASN A 194 -12.55 -8.04 -8.76
CA ASN A 194 -13.29 -8.69 -7.68
C ASN A 194 -12.49 -8.87 -6.38
N ASN A 195 -11.73 -7.83 -6.03
CA ASN A 195 -10.96 -7.78 -4.80
C ASN A 195 -11.87 -8.02 -3.58
N LEU A 196 -11.42 -8.88 -2.66
CA LEU A 196 -12.12 -9.06 -1.40
C LEU A 196 -11.95 -7.80 -0.56
N GLU A 197 -13.07 -7.23 -0.13
CA GLU A 197 -13.08 -6.08 0.77
C GLU A 197 -13.57 -6.49 2.16
N ARG A 198 -13.01 -5.85 3.18
CA ARG A 198 -13.45 -6.01 4.57
C ARG A 198 -13.58 -4.65 5.22
N TYR A 199 -14.67 -4.49 5.95
CA TYR A 199 -15.01 -3.26 6.65
C TYR A 199 -15.09 -3.53 8.14
N TYR A 200 -14.50 -2.63 8.91
CA TYR A 200 -14.50 -2.68 10.36
C TYR A 200 -14.86 -1.31 10.95
N THR A 201 -15.57 -1.30 12.07
CA THR A 201 -15.86 -0.10 12.86
C THR A 201 -15.11 -0.14 14.18
N LYS A 202 -14.52 0.99 14.59
CA LYS A 202 -13.78 1.11 15.86
C LYS A 202 -14.72 0.86 17.05
N VAL A 203 -14.28 0.02 17.97
CA VAL A 203 -14.96 -0.23 19.25
C VAL A 203 -14.41 0.76 20.27
N ILE A 204 -15.28 1.62 20.79
CA ILE A 204 -14.95 2.61 21.85
C ILE A 204 -14.74 1.88 23.17
#